data_AF-A0A366VWX0-F1
#
_entry.id   AF-A0A366VWX0-F1
#
_cell.length_a   1.000
_cell.length_b   1.000
_cell.length_c   1.000
_cell.angle_alpha   90.00
_cell.angle_beta   90.00
_cell.angle_gamma   90.00
#
_symmetry.space_group_name_H-M   'P 1'
#
loop_
_entity.id
_entity.type
_entity.pdbx_description
1 polymer ?
#
loop_
_entity_poly.entity_id
_entity_poly.type
_entity_poly.pdbx_seq_one_letter_code
_entity_poly.pdbx_strand_id
1 'polypeptide(L)'
;MVLDLELHDDIRYRLKKRGVTLSQISRELKKSPSTVTAVCQGRVKWDLIQRAICKHLGKKHPAEIWPDRYPEFQSEQEDTEMSSPQ
;
A
#
# COMPACT_ATOMS: atom_id res chain seq x y z
N MET A 1 19.45 -2.68 -3.85
CA MET A 1 18.15 -2.07 -3.48
C MET A 1 17.30 -2.03 -4.73
N VAL A 2 16.33 -2.92 -4.89
CA VAL A 2 15.40 -2.90 -6.02
C VAL A 2 14.34 -1.86 -5.69
N LEU A 3 14.19 -0.86 -6.56
CA LEU A 3 13.10 0.11 -6.47
C LEU A 3 11.89 -0.54 -7.14
N ASP A 4 10.80 -0.69 -6.39
CA ASP A 4 9.56 -1.21 -6.96
C ASP A 4 8.79 -0.06 -7.61
N LEU A 5 9.16 0.26 -8.85
CA LEU A 5 8.57 1.36 -9.61
C LEU A 5 7.15 1.04 -10.06
N GLU A 6 6.86 -0.25 -10.31
CA GLU A 6 5.54 -0.74 -10.70
C GLU A 6 4.54 -0.56 -9.55
N LEU A 7 4.91 -0.98 -8.33
CA LEU A 7 4.08 -0.77 -7.15
C LEU A 7 3.86 0.72 -6.87
N HIS A 8 4.89 1.55 -7.04
CA HIS A 8 4.75 2.99 -6.88
C HIS A 8 3.73 3.58 -7.86
N ASP A 9 3.72 3.13 -9.12
CA ASP A 9 2.74 3.59 -10.11
C ASP A 9 1.32 3.08 -9.80
N ASP A 10 1.16 1.82 -9.37
CA ASP A 10 -0.13 1.26 -8.94
C ASP A 10 -0.73 2.04 -7.76
N ILE A 11 0.06 2.25 -6.69
CA ILE A 11 -0.37 3.03 -5.52
C ILE A 11 -0.78 4.43 -5.96
N ARG A 12 0.02 5.08 -6.81
CA ARG A 12 -0.26 6.42 -7.32
C ARG A 12 -1.55 6.46 -8.14
N TYR A 13 -1.76 5.50 -9.02
CA TYR A 13 -2.96 5.38 -9.85
C TYR A 13 -4.22 5.19 -8.98
N ARG A 14 -4.16 4.28 -8.01
CA ARG A 14 -5.29 3.97 -7.11
C ARG A 14 -5.62 5.13 -6.18
N LEU A 15 -4.61 5.84 -5.66
CA LEU A 15 -4.81 7.07 -4.88
C LEU A 15 -5.44 8.16 -5.75
N LYS A 16 -4.95 8.35 -6.99
CA LYS A 16 -5.48 9.33 -7.94
C LYS A 16 -6.95 9.06 -8.27
N LYS A 17 -7.34 7.79 -8.43
CA LYS A 17 -8.74 7.38 -8.64
C LYS A 17 -9.67 7.79 -7.49
N ARG A 18 -9.12 7.99 -6.28
CA ARG A 18 -9.84 8.45 -5.08
C ARG A 18 -9.66 9.95 -4.80
N GLY A 19 -8.98 10.69 -5.68
CA GLY A 19 -8.68 12.10 -5.48
C GLY A 19 -7.62 12.38 -4.42
N VAL A 20 -6.85 11.38 -3.99
CA VAL A 20 -5.79 11.53 -3.00
C VAL A 20 -4.43 11.55 -3.70
N THR A 21 -3.50 12.37 -3.20
CA THR A 21 -2.13 12.46 -3.73
C THR A 21 -1.10 12.15 -2.64
N LEU A 22 0.09 11.69 -3.03
CA LEU A 22 1.19 11.42 -2.08
C LEU A 22 1.58 12.67 -1.27
N SER A 23 1.53 13.85 -1.88
CA SER A 23 1.77 15.13 -1.21
C SER A 23 0.73 15.45 -0.14
N GLN A 24 -0.52 15.04 -0.35
CA GLN A 24 -1.58 15.19 0.65
C GLN A 24 -1.32 14.30 1.87
N ILE A 25 -0.95 13.03 1.65
CA ILE A 25 -0.57 12.09 2.71
C ILE A 25 0.67 12.58 3.46
N SER A 26 1.68 13.05 2.73
CA SER A 26 2.89 13.68 3.30
C SER A 26 2.56 14.85 4.23
N ARG A 27 1.65 15.74 3.80
CA ARG A 27 1.18 16.87 4.62
C ARG A 27 0.39 16.42 5.84
N GLU A 28 -0.51 15.46 5.68
CA GLU A 28 -1.33 14.89 6.76
C GLU A 28 -0.43 14.30 7.87
N LEU A 29 0.60 13.54 7.48
CA LEU A 29 1.51 12.89 8.41
C LEU A 29 2.67 13.77 8.88
N LYS A 30 2.78 15.01 8.37
CA LYS A 30 3.94 15.90 8.55
C LYS A 30 5.28 15.20 8.24
N LYS A 31 5.32 14.41 7.17
CA LYS A 31 6.52 13.67 6.72
C LYS A 31 7.00 14.19 5.38
N SER A 32 8.30 14.05 5.13
CA SER A 32 8.89 14.45 3.85
C SER A 32 8.31 13.64 2.69
N PRO A 33 8.02 14.28 1.54
CA PRO A 33 7.49 13.58 0.37
C PRO A 33 8.44 12.49 -0.12
N SER A 34 9.75 12.71 -0.02
CA SER A 34 10.78 11.70 -0.34
C SER A 34 10.65 10.43 0.50
N THR A 35 10.24 10.54 1.77
CA THR A 35 9.98 9.39 2.63
C THR A 35 8.75 8.63 2.15
N VAL A 36 7.67 9.33 1.80
CA VAL A 36 6.44 8.69 1.30
C VAL A 36 6.71 7.96 -0.02
N THR A 37 7.45 8.56 -0.94
CA THR A 37 7.87 7.91 -2.19
C THR A 37 8.73 6.68 -1.92
N ALA A 38 9.71 6.77 -1.02
CA ALA A 38 10.56 5.63 -0.66
C ALA A 38 9.76 4.46 -0.05
N VAL A 39 8.67 4.73 0.66
CA VAL A 39 7.76 3.70 1.17
C VAL A 39 6.94 3.08 0.05
N CYS A 40 6.40 3.90 -0.87
CA CYS A 40 5.65 3.42 -2.02
C CYS A 40 6.52 2.53 -2.93
N GLN A 41 7.79 2.87 -3.10
CA GLN A 41 8.77 2.09 -3.85
C GLN A 41 9.28 0.84 -3.11
N GLY A 42 8.73 0.52 -1.93
CA GLY A 42 9.16 -0.63 -1.12
C GLY A 42 10.53 -0.46 -0.43
N ARG A 43 11.22 0.66 -0.63
CA ARG A 43 12.59 0.91 -0.11
C ARG A 43 12.64 0.93 1.42
N VAL A 44 11.62 1.48 2.07
CA VAL A 44 11.60 1.63 3.53
C VAL A 44 10.29 1.12 4.11
N LYS A 45 10.38 0.36 5.20
CA LYS A 45 9.22 -0.05 6.00
C LYS A 45 8.85 1.07 6.97
N TRP A 46 7.85 1.88 6.61
CA TRP A 46 7.23 2.83 7.53
C TRP A 46 5.77 2.49 7.70
N ASP A 47 5.52 1.74 8.76
CA ASP A 47 4.22 1.25 9.12
C ASP A 47 3.16 2.38 9.21
N LEU A 48 3.51 3.54 9.79
CA LEU A 48 2.61 4.70 9.90
C LEU A 48 2.19 5.26 8.52
N ILE A 49 3.11 5.32 7.56
CA ILE A 49 2.81 5.79 6.19
C ILE A 49 2.01 4.72 5.43
N GLN A 50 2.40 3.45 5.58
CA GLN A 50 1.71 2.32 4.96
C GLN A 50 0.25 2.24 5.41
N ARG A 51 -0.01 2.37 6.72
CA ARG A 51 -1.39 2.41 7.26
C ARG A 51 -2.19 3.58 6.73
N ALA A 52 -1.61 4.77 6.62
CA ALA A 52 -2.30 5.93 6.05
C ALA A 52 -2.68 5.69 4.58
N ILE A 53 -1.74 5.17 3.78
CA ILE A 53 -2.00 4.79 2.38
C ILE A 53 -3.10 3.72 2.31
N CYS A 54 -3.04 2.68 3.16
CA CYS A 54 -4.08 1.65 3.24
C CYS A 54 -5.44 2.26 3.54
N LYS A 55 -5.52 3.15 4.54
CA LYS A 55 -6.75 3.84 4.91
C LYS A 55 -7.36 4.61 3.73
N HIS A 56 -6.55 5.37 2.99
CA HIS A 56 -7.03 6.07 1.79
C HIS A 56 -7.44 5.10 0.68
N LEU A 57 -6.72 3.99 0.52
CA LEU A 57 -7.01 2.94 -0.46
C LEU A 57 -8.08 1.95 0.00
N GLY A 58 -8.67 2.13 1.19
CA GLY A 58 -9.68 1.23 1.75
C GLY A 58 -9.19 -0.21 1.91
N LYS A 59 -7.87 -0.37 2.09
CA LYS A 59 -7.23 -1.66 2.37
C LYS A 59 -7.16 -1.87 3.87
N LYS A 60 -7.39 -3.10 4.32
CA LYS A 60 -7.34 -3.44 5.74
C LYS A 60 -5.91 -3.65 6.21
N HIS A 61 -5.04 -4.16 5.33
CA HIS A 61 -3.68 -4.50 5.70
C HIS A 61 -2.64 -4.02 4.67
N PRO A 62 -1.46 -3.53 5.11
CA PRO A 62 -0.36 -3.17 4.20
C PRO A 62 0.14 -4.32 3.35
N ALA A 63 -0.07 -5.57 3.79
CA ALA A 63 0.25 -6.74 2.98
C ALA A 63 -0.53 -6.81 1.65
N GLU A 64 -1.72 -6.20 1.57
CA GLU A 64 -2.48 -6.14 0.31
C GLU A 64 -1.84 -5.22 -0.74
N ILE A 65 -0.88 -4.38 -0.33
CA ILE A 65 -0.17 -3.43 -1.19
C ILE A 65 1.29 -3.87 -1.32
N TRP A 66 1.92 -4.30 -0.24
CA TRP A 66 3.32 -4.75 -0.19
C TRP A 66 3.41 -6.24 0.12
N PRO A 67 2.91 -7.15 -0.75
CA PRO A 67 2.86 -8.59 -0.44
C PRO A 67 4.26 -9.18 -0.17
N ASP A 68 5.26 -8.73 -0.92
CA ASP A 68 6.68 -9.11 -0.73
C ASP A 68 7.19 -8.89 0.70
N ARG A 69 6.62 -7.92 1.41
CA ARG A 69 7.05 -7.53 2.77
C ARG A 69 6.30 -8.28 3.87
N TYR A 70 5.23 -9.00 3.52
CA TYR A 70 4.35 -9.72 4.43
C TYR A 70 4.05 -11.12 3.86
N PRO A 71 5.07 -12.00 3.76
CA PRO A 71 4.89 -13.35 3.24
C PRO A 71 3.88 -14.17 4.05
N GLU A 72 3.79 -13.90 5.37
CA GLU A 72 2.82 -14.51 6.29
C GLU A 72 1.35 -14.21 5.93
N PHE A 73 1.08 -13.12 5.21
CA PHE A 73 -0.29 -12.72 4.88
C PHE A 73 -0.82 -13.40 3.60
N GLN A 74 0.06 -13.95 2.76
CA GLN A 74 -0.36 -14.63 1.53
C GLN A 74 -0.93 -16.03 1.78
N SER A 75 -0.51 -16.69 2.86
CA SER A 75 -0.97 -18.03 3.23
C SER A 75 -2.43 -18.11 3.68
N GLU A 76 -3.04 -16.99 4.09
CA GLU A 76 -4.37 -16.97 4.72
C GLU A 76 -5.51 -16.49 3.80
N GLN A 77 -5.19 -15.98 2.60
CA GLN A 77 -6.20 -15.36 1.72
C GLN A 77 -6.76 -16.31 0.64
N GLU A 78 -6.26 -17.55 0.54
CA GLU A 78 -6.74 -18.54 -0.43
C GLU A 78 -7.98 -19.34 0.06
N ASP A 79 -8.41 -19.15 1.32
CA ASP A 79 -9.50 -19.93 1.95
C ASP A 79 -10.90 -19.25 1.91
N THR A 80 -11.08 -18.17 1.14
CA THR A 80 -12.37 -17.46 1.03
C THR A 80 -12.72 -17.12 -0.43
N GLU A 81 -12.54 -18.07 -1.34
CA GLU A 81 -13.27 -18.03 -2.62
C GLU A 81 -13.68 -19.44 -3.07
N MET A 82 -14.31 -20.20 -2.17
CA MET A 82 -15.07 -21.38 -2.56
C MET A 82 -16.28 -21.59 -1.63
N SER A 83 -17.23 -20.67 -1.65
CA SER A 83 -18.57 -21.02 -1.19
C SER A 83 -19.66 -20.12 -1.76
N SER A 84 -20.23 -20.57 -2.88
CA SER A 84 -21.69 -20.65 -3.16
C SER A 84 -21.98 -20.46 -4.65
N PRO A 85 -23.09 -20.98 -5.23
CA PRO A 85 -23.93 -22.13 -4.82
C PRO A 85 -24.31 -23.05 -6.01
N GLN A 86 -24.62 -24.33 -5.74
CA GLN A 86 -25.61 -25.12 -6.50
C GLN A 86 -26.42 -25.94 -5.50
#